data_AF-A0A3D2K3C1-F1
#
_entry.id   AF-A0A3D2K3C1-F1
#
_cell.length_a   1.000
_cell.length_b   1.000
_cell.length_c   1.000
_cell.angle_alpha   90.00
_cell.angle_beta   90.00
_cell.angle_gamma   90.00
#
_symmetry.space_group_name_H-M   'P 1'
#
loop_
_entity.id
_entity.type
_entity.pdbx_description
1 polymer ?
#
loop_
_entity_poly.entity_id
_entity_poly.type
_entity_poly.pdbx_seq_one_letter_code
_entity_poly.pdbx_strand_id
1 'polypeptide(L)'
;QCIDHKFNLGTFRAYIREYLNNHPKISKTETLLVRQLQPTEHGIPIEIYVFTTDNAWVNFEDIQSDIYDHFLSVLPEFGLRAFQSPSDHSFFQTSN
;
A
#
# COMPACT_ATOMS: atom_id res chain seq x y z
N GLN A 1 -22.60 -7.16 20.83
CA GLN A 1 -22.53 -5.90 20.07
C GLN A 1 -21.13 -5.82 19.50
N CYS A 2 -21.02 -5.84 18.17
CA CYS A 2 -19.74 -5.92 17.47
C CYS A 2 -18.95 -4.63 17.67
N ILE A 3 -17.67 -4.76 17.98
CA ILE A 3 -16.72 -3.66 18.09
C ILE A 3 -16.63 -2.99 16.72
N ASP A 4 -16.92 -1.69 16.66
CA ASP A 4 -16.77 -0.86 15.46
C ASP A 4 -15.34 -0.99 14.91
N HIS A 5 -15.19 -1.80 13.87
CA HIS A 5 -14.01 -1.86 13.03
C HIS A 5 -13.92 -0.52 12.28
N LYS A 6 -13.36 0.50 12.93
CA LYS A 6 -13.15 1.82 12.32
C LYS A 6 -12.27 1.64 11.09
N PHE A 7 -12.89 1.64 9.93
CA PHE A 7 -12.24 1.68 8.63
C PHE A 7 -11.43 2.99 8.53
N ASN A 8 -10.13 2.89 8.82
CA ASN A 8 -9.26 4.06 9.00
C ASN A 8 -8.47 4.39 7.73
N LEU A 9 -9.11 4.36 6.56
CA LEU A 9 -8.45 4.66 5.28
C LEU A 9 -7.82 6.06 5.25
N GLY A 10 -8.49 7.04 5.87
CA GLY A 10 -7.93 8.39 6.02
C GLY A 10 -6.64 8.41 6.84
N THR A 11 -6.61 7.66 7.95
CA THR A 11 -5.44 7.52 8.82
C THR A 11 -4.31 6.79 8.11
N PHE A 12 -4.61 5.71 7.37
CA PHE A 12 -3.62 5.00 6.57
C PHE A 12 -3.00 5.90 5.49
N ARG A 13 -3.81 6.72 4.80
CA ARG A 13 -3.31 7.71 3.83
C ARG A 13 -2.42 8.78 4.48
N ALA A 14 -2.77 9.24 5.68
CA ALA A 14 -1.94 10.18 6.43
C ALA A 14 -0.61 9.53 6.85
N TYR A 15 -0.65 8.28 7.31
CA TYR A 15 0.52 7.48 7.63
C TYR A 15 1.44 7.30 6.42
N ILE A 16 0.92 6.89 5.25
CA ILE A 16 1.72 6.75 4.02
C ILE A 16 2.43 8.06 3.68
N ARG A 17 1.69 9.18 3.71
CA ARG A 17 2.26 10.51 3.42
C ARG A 17 3.42 10.82 4.35
N GLU A 18 3.26 10.57 5.65
CA GLU A 18 4.29 10.86 6.64
C GLU A 18 5.50 9.92 6.52
N TYR A 19 5.27 8.63 6.25
CA TYR A 19 6.33 7.67 5.99
C TYR A 19 7.20 8.12 4.80
N LEU A 20 6.57 8.47 3.67
CA LEU A 20 7.27 8.94 2.47
C LEU A 20 7.98 10.29 2.70
N ASN A 21 7.36 11.21 3.45
CA ASN A 21 7.97 12.48 3.84
C ASN A 21 9.24 12.28 4.67
N ASN A 22 9.32 11.23 5.49
CA ASN A 22 10.51 10.92 6.29
C ASN A 22 11.47 9.93 5.62
N HIS A 23 11.10 9.33 4.48
CA HIS A 23 11.91 8.34 3.81
C HIS A 23 13.16 8.98 3.16
N PRO A 24 14.38 8.50 3.45
CA PRO A 24 15.63 9.16 3.03
C PRO A 24 15.88 9.11 1.52
N LYS A 25 15.33 8.11 0.83
CA LYS A 25 15.49 7.93 -0.62
C LYS A 25 14.33 8.53 -1.45
N ILE A 26 13.43 9.25 -0.79
CA ILE A 26 12.31 9.97 -1.42
C ILE A 26 12.65 11.46 -1.46
N SER A 27 12.48 12.06 -2.63
CA SER A 27 12.80 13.47 -2.80
C SER A 27 11.85 14.37 -2.02
N LYS A 28 12.39 15.49 -1.51
CA LYS A 28 11.67 16.46 -0.67
C LYS A 28 11.24 17.72 -1.42
N THR A 29 11.70 17.88 -2.65
CA THR A 29 11.45 19.07 -3.47
C THR A 29 10.33 18.87 -4.49
N GLU A 30 10.13 17.63 -4.94
CA GLU A 30 9.17 17.26 -5.96
C GLU A 30 7.82 16.88 -5.34
N THR A 31 6.81 16.78 -6.20
CA THR A 31 5.44 16.47 -5.81
C THR A 31 5.34 15.11 -5.12
N LEU A 32 4.74 15.10 -3.93
CA LEU A 32 4.29 13.90 -3.24
C LEU A 32 2.76 13.95 -3.12
N LEU A 33 2.10 13.00 -3.75
CA LEU A 33 0.64 12.88 -3.74
C LEU A 33 0.23 11.48 -3.28
N VAL A 34 -0.64 11.44 -2.27
CA VAL A 34 -1.30 10.22 -1.79
C VAL A 34 -2.80 10.48 -1.84
N ARG A 35 -3.51 9.88 -2.78
CA ARG A 35 -4.95 10.08 -2.98
C ARG A 35 -5.70 8.76 -3.11
N GLN A 36 -6.98 8.81 -2.77
CA GLN A 36 -7.91 7.74 -3.12
C GLN A 36 -8.45 7.97 -4.53
N LEU A 37 -8.62 6.89 -5.28
CA LEU A 37 -9.32 6.92 -6.55
C LEU A 37 -10.80 6.61 -6.34
N GLN A 38 -11.57 6.60 -7.43
CA GLN A 38 -12.97 6.22 -7.39
C GLN A 38 -13.10 4.76 -6.87
N PRO A 39 -14.08 4.47 -5.99
CA PRO A 39 -14.36 3.10 -5.57
C PRO A 39 -14.68 2.20 -6.77
N THR A 40 -14.25 0.95 -6.70
CA THR A 40 -14.53 -0.09 -7.68
C THR A 40 -15.09 -1.35 -6.99
N GLU A 41 -15.41 -2.36 -7.77
CA GLU A 41 -15.76 -3.70 -7.25
C GLU A 41 -14.60 -4.38 -6.48
N HIS A 42 -13.38 -3.88 -6.65
CA HIS A 42 -12.16 -4.35 -5.97
C HIS A 42 -11.78 -3.50 -4.74
N GLY A 43 -12.66 -2.61 -4.28
CA GLY A 43 -12.44 -1.74 -3.13
C GLY A 43 -12.11 -0.30 -3.51
N ILE A 44 -11.37 0.41 -2.65
CA ILE A 44 -10.99 1.82 -2.86
C ILE A 44 -9.49 1.87 -3.18
N PRO A 45 -9.10 2.07 -4.45
CA PRO A 45 -7.69 2.14 -4.80
C PRO A 45 -7.02 3.37 -4.19
N ILE A 46 -5.78 3.21 -3.75
CA ILE A 46 -4.91 4.29 -3.31
C ILE A 46 -3.83 4.50 -4.36
N GLU A 47 -3.74 5.73 -4.87
CA GLU A 47 -2.66 6.16 -5.75
C GLU A 47 -1.60 6.89 -4.94
N ILE A 48 -0.34 6.46 -5.12
CA ILE A 48 0.85 7.02 -4.51
C ILE A 48 1.74 7.50 -5.65
N TYR A 49 1.98 8.80 -5.69
CA TYR A 49 2.85 9.44 -6.67
C TYR A 49 3.96 10.18 -5.92
N VAL A 50 5.20 9.79 -6.19
CA VAL A 50 6.38 10.24 -5.47
C VAL A 50 7.62 10.09 -6.35
N PHE A 51 8.64 10.92 -6.12
CA PHE A 51 9.93 10.85 -6.80
C PHE A 51 11.00 10.32 -5.86
N THR A 52 11.85 9.42 -6.37
CA THR A 52 13.04 8.94 -5.67
C THR A 52 14.20 9.92 -5.89
N THR A 53 15.16 9.93 -4.96
CA THR A 53 16.43 10.68 -5.12
C THR A 53 17.45 9.93 -5.98
N ASP A 54 17.17 8.68 -6.31
CA ASP A 54 18.02 7.79 -7.09
C ASP A 54 17.23 7.21 -8.26
N ASN A 55 17.77 7.36 -9.46
CA ASN A 55 17.19 6.95 -10.73
C ASN A 55 17.94 5.77 -11.37
N ALA A 56 18.94 5.19 -10.70
CA ALA A 56 19.53 3.93 -11.12
C ALA A 56 18.46 2.83 -11.06
N TRP A 57 18.27 2.11 -12.16
CA TRP A 57 17.18 1.15 -12.34
C TRP A 57 17.03 0.18 -11.17
N VAL A 58 18.13 -0.46 -10.76
CA VAL A 58 18.13 -1.44 -9.66
C VAL A 58 17.69 -0.81 -8.35
N ASN A 59 18.26 0.36 -8.02
CA ASN A 59 17.93 1.05 -6.77
C ASN A 59 16.48 1.55 -6.76
N PHE A 60 15.97 2.01 -7.91
CA PHE A 60 14.59 2.44 -8.05
C PHE A 60 13.61 1.30 -7.78
N GLU A 61 13.84 0.13 -8.36
CA GLU A 61 13.05 -1.08 -8.14
C GLU A 61 13.10 -1.49 -6.65
N ASP A 62 14.29 -1.55 -6.05
CA ASP A 62 14.45 -1.91 -4.64
C ASP A 62 13.69 -0.94 -3.72
N ILE A 63 13.82 0.38 -3.95
CA ILE A 63 13.09 1.40 -3.18
C ILE A 63 11.58 1.21 -3.31
N GLN A 64 11.10 0.92 -4.53
CA GLN A 64 9.68 0.70 -4.78
C GLN A 64 9.18 -0.54 -4.01
N SER A 65 9.88 -1.67 -4.11
CA SER A 65 9.52 -2.92 -3.43
C SER A 65 9.50 -2.73 -1.91
N ASP A 66 10.55 -2.15 -1.33
CA ASP A 66 10.65 -1.90 0.11
C ASP A 66 9.47 -1.07 0.64
N ILE A 67 9.08 -0.03 -0.11
CA ILE A 67 7.96 0.86 0.24
C ILE A 67 6.64 0.09 0.21
N TYR A 68 6.39 -0.70 -0.85
CA TYR A 68 5.14 -1.46 -0.97
C TYR A 68 5.02 -2.57 0.05
N ASP A 69 6.10 -3.32 0.30
CA ASP A 69 6.14 -4.39 1.30
C ASP A 69 5.82 -3.84 2.69
N HIS A 70 6.43 -2.69 3.03
CA HIS A 70 6.12 -1.99 4.27
C HIS A 70 4.64 -1.61 4.36
N PHE A 71 4.09 -0.98 3.32
CA PHE A 71 2.68 -0.58 3.32
C PHE A 71 1.72 -1.75 3.44
N LEU A 72 1.96 -2.85 2.72
CA LEU A 72 1.16 -4.06 2.80
C LEU A 72 1.23 -4.70 4.18
N SER A 73 2.41 -4.70 4.80
CA SER A 73 2.62 -5.29 6.13
C SER A 73 1.86 -4.56 7.24
N VAL A 74 1.69 -3.23 7.13
CA VAL A 74 1.03 -2.42 8.16
C VAL A 74 -0.48 -2.27 7.95
N LEU A 75 -1.04 -2.70 6.81
CA LEU A 75 -2.49 -2.63 6.55
C LEU A 75 -3.36 -3.17 7.70
N PRO A 76 -3.04 -4.32 8.33
CA PRO A 76 -3.85 -4.86 9.43
C PRO A 76 -3.94 -3.94 10.64
N GLU A 77 -2.91 -3.12 10.92
CA GLU A 77 -2.90 -2.15 12.03
C GLU A 77 -3.96 -1.06 11.84
N PHE A 78 -4.37 -0.79 10.60
CA PHE A 78 -5.44 0.16 10.27
C PHE A 78 -6.80 -0.53 10.09
N GLY A 79 -6.88 -1.84 10.33
CA GLY A 79 -8.05 -2.65 9.99
C GLY A 79 -8.27 -2.75 8.48
N LEU A 80 -7.22 -2.61 7.66
CA LEU A 80 -7.33 -2.71 6.21
C LEU A 80 -6.77 -4.05 5.73
N ARG A 81 -7.19 -4.46 4.53
CA ARG A 81 -6.66 -5.62 3.83
C ARG A 81 -6.50 -5.28 2.36
N ALA A 82 -5.46 -5.81 1.73
CA ALA A 82 -5.31 -5.73 0.29
C ALA A 82 -6.40 -6.56 -0.38
N PHE A 83 -6.98 -6.03 -1.45
CA PHE A 83 -7.79 -6.84 -2.35
C PHE A 83 -6.85 -7.73 -3.17
N GLN A 84 -7.17 -9.02 -3.25
CA GLN A 84 -6.54 -9.96 -4.15
C GLN A 84 -7.65 -10.61 -4.95
N SER A 85 -7.57 -10.52 -6.27
CA SER A 85 -8.49 -11.28 -7.12
C SER A 85 -8.30 -12.76 -6.81
N PRO A 86 -9.38 -13.57 -6.74
CA PRO A 86 -9.24 -15.02 -6.66
C PRO A 86 -8.36 -15.48 -7.83
N SER A 87 -7.15 -15.93 -7.53
CA SER A 87 -6.37 -16.74 -8.46
C SER A 87 -6.83 -18.18 -8.27
N ASP A 88 -7.05 -18.93 -9.35
CA ASP A 88 -7.35 -20.36 -9.30
C ASP A 88 -6.19 -21.15 -8.65
N HIS A 89 -6.11 -21.11 -7.34
CA HIS A 89 -5.33 -22.02 -6.52
C HIS A 89 -6.30 -22.94 -5.80
N SER A 90 -7.09 -23.66 -6.60
CA SER A 90 -7.61 -24.97 -6.18
C SER A 90 -6.40 -25.90 -6.03
N PHE A 91 -5.74 -25.84 -4.88
CA PHE A 91 -4.87 -26.93 -4.47
C PHE A 91 -5.76 -28.15 -4.24
N PHE A 92 -5.57 -29.17 -5.09
CA PHE A 92 -6.06 -30.51 -4.84
C PHE A 92 -5.58 -30.95 -3.45
N GLN A 93 -6.52 -31.07 -2.51
CA GLN A 93 -6.36 -32.00 -1.40
C GLN A 93 -7.13 -33.26 -1.76
N THR A 94 -6.55 -34.06 -2.65
CA THR A 94 -6.80 -35.50 -2.67
C THR A 94 -6.12 -36.07 -1.44
N SER A 95 -6.89 -36.50 -0.43
CA SER A 95 -6.45 -37.40 0.63
C SER A 95 -7.66 -38.08 1.30
N ASN A 96 -7.89 -39.32 0.84
CA ASN A 96 -8.66 -40.44 1.41
C ASN A 96 -10.15 -40.27 1.72
#